data_AF-A0A7W0K7N7-F1
#
_entry.id   AF-A0A7W0K7N7-F1
#
_cell.length_a   1.000
_cell.length_b   1.000
_cell.length_c   1.000
_cell.angle_alpha   90.00
_cell.angle_beta   90.00
_cell.angle_gamma   90.00
#
_symmetry.space_group_name_H-M   'P 1'
#
loop_
_entity.id
_entity.type
_entity.pdbx_description
1 polymer ?
#
loop_
_entity_poly.entity_id
_entity_poly.type
_entity_poly.pdbx_seq_one_letter_code
_entity_poly.pdbx_strand_id
1 'polypeptide(L)'
;MTRPFSLAYKQKMLDRLTGKDAISARQLSQETGLRQQTLSRWLQHASSVSVMPPKRQTREWSIDEKVRVLATAGKLTGAELTEFLEREGLRLADYEQWRLALAEEGRASLVTTKRIRVLERELARKEKALAEAAALLVLKKKVNRLWGAEGDVTDEENES
;
A
#
# COMPACT_ATOMS: atom_id res chain seq x y z
N MET A 1 31.17 14.53 34.95
CA MET A 1 30.49 15.84 35.02
C MET A 1 30.44 16.42 33.62
N THR A 2 29.33 16.28 32.89
CA THR A 2 29.19 16.87 31.55
C THR A 2 28.90 18.35 31.72
N ARG A 3 29.86 19.22 31.40
CA ARG A 3 29.65 20.67 31.45
C ARG A 3 28.53 21.04 30.46
N PRO A 4 27.48 21.78 30.87
CA PRO A 4 26.45 22.21 29.94
C PRO A 4 27.05 23.15 28.90
N PHE A 5 26.65 22.98 27.63
CA PHE A 5 27.07 23.86 26.55
C PHE A 5 26.46 25.25 26.74
N SER A 6 27.20 26.30 26.42
CA SER A 6 26.69 27.67 26.52
C SER A 6 25.58 27.92 25.50
N LEU A 7 24.63 28.79 25.86
CA LEU A 7 23.46 29.08 25.04
C LEU A 7 23.83 29.70 23.68
N ALA A 8 24.81 30.62 23.68
CA ALA A 8 25.34 31.25 22.47
C ALA A 8 25.99 30.22 21.52
N TYR A 9 26.69 29.22 22.08
CA TYR A 9 27.31 28.18 21.28
C TYR A 9 26.28 27.25 20.64
N LYS A 10 25.22 26.89 21.38
CA LYS A 10 24.09 26.12 20.85
C LYS A 10 23.38 26.85 19.71
N GLN A 11 23.14 28.15 19.84
CA GLN A 11 22.52 28.99 18.79
C GLN A 11 23.37 29.01 17.52
N LYS A 12 24.68 29.27 17.63
CA LYS A 12 25.60 29.26 16.48
C LYS A 12 25.59 27.92 15.73
N MET A 13 25.46 26.79 16.43
CA MET A 13 25.36 25.47 15.79
C MET A 13 24.02 25.27 15.09
N LEU A 14 22.93 25.77 15.66
CA LEU A 14 21.61 25.71 15.03
C LEU A 14 21.57 26.54 13.74
N ASP A 15 22.15 27.74 13.72
CA ASP A 15 22.21 28.59 12.52
C ASP A 15 22.93 27.89 11.36
N ARG A 16 23.99 27.09 11.65
CA ARG A 16 24.68 26.28 10.64
C ARG A 16 23.89 25.04 10.18
N LEU A 17 22.93 24.56 10.99
CA LEU A 17 22.06 23.43 10.65
C LEU A 17 20.78 23.85 9.92
N THR A 18 20.31 25.10 10.07
CA THR A 18 19.03 25.58 9.51
C THR A 18 19.15 26.79 8.57
N GLY A 19 20.33 27.37 8.42
CA GLY A 19 20.58 28.54 7.58
C GLY A 19 20.53 28.27 6.07
N LYS A 20 20.79 29.31 5.26
CA LYS A 20 20.76 29.23 3.78
C LYS A 20 21.78 28.25 3.19
N ASP A 21 22.92 28.08 3.87
CA ASP A 21 23.95 27.07 3.56
C ASP A 21 23.95 25.97 4.63
N ALA A 22 22.78 25.38 4.90
CA ALA A 22 22.62 24.38 5.96
C ALA A 22 23.54 23.16 5.73
N ILE A 23 24.37 22.87 6.72
CA ILE A 23 25.28 21.72 6.72
C ILE A 23 24.60 20.56 7.45
N SER A 24 24.82 19.33 6.98
CA SER A 24 24.26 18.15 7.64
C SER A 24 24.84 17.99 9.06
N ALA A 25 24.02 17.47 9.99
CA ALA A 25 24.46 17.21 11.37
C ALA A 25 25.66 16.24 11.44
N ARG A 26 25.86 15.41 10.42
CA ARG A 26 27.02 14.51 10.31
C ARG A 26 28.29 15.28 9.95
N GLN A 27 28.22 16.19 8.99
CA GLN A 27 29.36 17.00 8.57
C GLN A 27 29.73 18.00 9.67
N LEU A 28 28.74 18.66 10.29
CA LEU A 28 28.99 19.56 11.41
C LEU A 28 29.58 18.83 12.63
N SER A 29 29.20 17.56 12.85
CA SER A 29 29.81 16.70 13.89
C SER A 29 31.30 16.46 13.63
N GLN A 30 31.70 16.24 12.38
CA GLN A 30 33.11 16.06 12.00
C GLN A 30 33.91 17.36 12.16
N GLU A 31 33.34 18.51 11.80
CA GLU A 31 33.99 19.82 11.91
C GLU A 31 34.17 20.29 13.36
N THR A 32 33.19 20.02 14.23
CA THR A 32 33.13 20.60 15.59
C THR A 32 33.51 19.62 16.70
N GLY A 33 33.65 18.33 16.37
CA GLY A 33 33.88 17.26 17.34
C GLY A 33 32.68 16.95 18.24
N LEU A 34 31.53 17.59 18.01
CA LEU A 34 30.29 17.29 18.73
C LEU A 34 29.68 15.99 18.22
N ARG A 35 29.10 15.18 19.11
CA ARG A 35 28.34 14.01 18.68
C ARG A 35 27.14 14.44 17.83
N GLN A 36 26.96 13.81 16.68
CA GLN A 36 25.82 14.06 15.78
C GLN A 36 24.46 13.98 16.50
N GLN A 37 24.31 13.04 17.45
CA GLN A 37 23.09 12.89 18.24
C GLN A 37 22.73 14.16 19.05
N THR A 38 23.73 14.88 19.56
CA THR A 38 23.53 16.12 20.32
C THR A 38 23.03 17.24 19.41
N LEU A 39 23.63 17.37 18.22
CA LEU A 39 23.21 18.32 17.20
C LEU A 39 21.78 18.04 16.72
N SER A 40 21.44 16.77 16.47
CA SER A 40 20.08 16.37 16.08
C SER A 40 19.04 16.65 17.16
N ARG A 41 19.35 16.40 18.44
CA ARG A 41 18.45 16.74 19.54
C ARG A 41 18.24 18.25 19.66
N TRP A 42 19.29 19.05 19.51
CA TRP A 42 19.16 20.50 19.52
C TRP A 42 18.29 20.99 18.37
N LEU A 43 18.47 20.44 17.17
CA LEU A 43 17.64 20.77 16.01
C LEU A 43 16.17 20.41 16.24
N GLN A 44 15.88 19.24 16.79
CA GLN A 44 14.51 18.84 17.14
C GLN A 44 13.88 19.77 18.18
N HIS A 45 14.60 20.07 19.26
CA HIS A 45 14.13 21.01 20.27
C HIS A 45 13.93 22.42 19.70
N ALA A 46 14.81 22.87 18.81
CA ALA A 46 14.67 24.15 18.12
C ALA A 46 13.48 24.14 17.15
N SER A 47 13.22 23.05 16.43
CA SER A 47 12.04 22.92 15.57
C SER A 47 10.72 22.90 16.35
N SER A 48 10.76 22.45 17.61
CA SER A 48 9.59 22.50 18.50
C SER A 48 9.38 23.85 19.20
N VAL A 49 10.41 24.70 19.28
CA VAL A 49 10.40 25.98 20.03
C VAL A 49 10.42 27.20 19.10
N SER A 50 11.09 27.10 17.96
CA SER A 50 11.14 28.12 16.93
C SER A 50 10.01 27.90 15.94
N VAL A 51 9.33 28.99 15.61
CA VAL A 51 8.32 29.20 14.58
C VAL A 51 8.83 28.71 13.21
N MET A 52 8.89 27.40 13.00
CA MET A 52 8.78 26.86 11.66
C MET A 52 7.35 27.15 11.19
N PRO A 53 7.13 27.48 9.90
CA PRO A 53 5.76 27.50 9.39
C PRO A 53 5.15 26.15 9.77
N PRO A 54 3.97 26.13 10.42
CA PRO A 54 3.33 24.88 10.81
C PRO A 54 3.34 23.98 9.57
N LYS A 55 3.76 22.72 9.73
CA LYS A 55 3.66 21.70 8.67
C LYS A 55 2.24 21.85 8.13
N ARG A 56 2.09 22.44 6.93
CA ARG A 56 0.81 22.99 6.44
C ARG A 56 -0.25 21.98 6.81
N GLN A 57 -1.21 22.36 7.65
CA GLN A 57 -2.37 21.51 7.89
C GLN A 57 -2.93 21.20 6.50
N THR A 58 -2.63 20.01 6.00
CA THR A 58 -3.27 19.47 4.82
C THR A 58 -4.71 19.35 5.25
N ARG A 59 -5.54 20.27 4.77
CA ARG A 59 -7.00 20.17 4.91
C ARG A 59 -7.34 18.71 4.67
N GLU A 60 -7.97 18.08 5.66
CA GLU A 60 -8.39 16.69 5.52
C GLU A 60 -9.57 16.70 4.55
N TRP A 61 -9.28 16.33 3.31
CA TRP A 61 -10.28 16.24 2.25
C TRP A 61 -11.03 14.92 2.39
N SER A 62 -12.36 15.00 2.58
CA SER A 62 -13.23 13.82 2.50
C SER A 62 -13.17 13.22 1.08
N ILE A 63 -13.41 11.91 0.97
CA ILE A 63 -13.49 11.21 -0.32
C ILE A 63 -14.55 11.87 -1.21
N ASP A 64 -15.72 12.22 -0.66
CA ASP A 64 -16.80 12.86 -1.41
C ASP A 64 -16.42 14.24 -1.95
N GLU A 65 -15.64 15.00 -1.18
CA GLU A 65 -15.12 16.30 -1.63
C GLU A 65 -14.09 16.11 -2.74
N LYS A 66 -13.16 15.16 -2.60
CA LYS A 66 -12.17 14.85 -3.65
C LYS A 66 -12.86 14.45 -4.95
N VAL A 67 -13.87 13.59 -4.88
CA VAL A 67 -14.63 13.15 -6.06
C VAL A 67 -15.35 14.32 -6.72
N ARG A 68 -15.97 15.22 -5.94
CA ARG A 68 -16.62 16.42 -6.46
C ARG A 68 -15.62 17.30 -7.22
N VAL A 69 -14.49 17.61 -6.59
CA VAL A 69 -13.44 18.44 -7.19
C VAL A 69 -12.87 17.80 -8.45
N LEU A 70 -12.59 16.50 -8.43
CA LEU A 70 -12.10 15.77 -9.62
C LEU A 70 -13.12 15.80 -10.77
N ALA A 71 -14.41 15.64 -10.47
CA ALA A 71 -15.48 15.63 -11.48
C ALA A 71 -15.74 17.01 -12.10
N THR A 72 -15.63 18.09 -11.33
CA THR A 72 -15.78 19.46 -11.84
C THR A 72 -14.54 19.91 -12.58
N ALA A 73 -13.36 19.75 -11.97
CA ALA A 73 -12.07 20.12 -12.56
C ALA A 73 -11.78 19.34 -13.86
N GLY A 74 -12.22 18.09 -13.97
CA GLY A 74 -12.08 17.28 -15.18
C GLY A 74 -12.83 17.84 -16.41
N LYS A 75 -13.75 18.79 -16.23
CA LYS A 75 -14.45 19.48 -17.32
C LYS A 75 -13.79 20.82 -17.71
N LEU A 76 -12.84 21.29 -16.92
CA LEU A 76 -12.16 22.57 -17.10
C LEU A 76 -10.77 22.35 -17.71
N THR A 77 -10.26 23.34 -18.44
CA THR A 77 -8.92 23.26 -19.04
C THR A 77 -8.15 24.56 -18.88
N GLY A 78 -6.81 24.47 -18.87
CA GLY A 78 -5.93 25.64 -18.84
C GLY A 78 -6.19 26.57 -17.65
N ALA A 79 -6.49 27.84 -17.95
CA ALA A 79 -6.64 28.91 -16.96
C ALA A 79 -7.88 28.72 -16.05
N GLU A 80 -8.98 28.19 -16.60
CA GLU A 80 -10.22 27.95 -15.84
C GLU A 80 -10.02 26.88 -14.76
N LEU A 81 -9.20 25.88 -15.06
CA LEU A 81 -8.84 24.84 -14.11
C LEU A 81 -8.00 25.42 -12.98
N THR A 82 -6.99 26.23 -13.28
CA THR A 82 -6.14 26.84 -12.25
C THR A 82 -6.94 27.78 -11.35
N GLU A 83 -7.83 28.59 -11.92
CA GLU A 83 -8.70 29.48 -11.14
C GLU A 83 -9.66 28.69 -10.24
N PHE A 84 -10.25 27.62 -10.75
CA PHE A 84 -11.10 26.74 -9.95
C PHE A 84 -10.34 26.10 -8.78
N LEU A 85 -9.15 25.55 -9.04
CA LEU A 85 -8.33 24.91 -8.02
C LEU A 85 -7.86 25.92 -6.95
N GLU A 86 -7.53 27.15 -7.34
CA GLU A 86 -7.20 28.23 -6.41
C GLU A 86 -8.38 28.58 -5.50
N ARG A 87 -9.60 28.68 -6.04
CA ARG A 87 -10.83 28.90 -5.26
C ARG A 87 -11.09 27.77 -4.26
N GLU A 88 -10.79 26.54 -4.65
CA GLU A 88 -10.91 25.35 -3.79
C GLU A 88 -9.74 25.21 -2.79
N GLY A 89 -8.70 26.04 -2.91
CA GLY A 89 -7.48 25.96 -2.09
C GLY A 89 -6.61 24.73 -2.39
N LEU A 90 -6.74 24.15 -3.59
CA LEU A 90 -6.02 22.98 -4.04
C LEU A 90 -4.91 23.37 -5.02
N ARG A 91 -3.72 22.78 -4.90
CA ARG A 91 -2.65 23.01 -5.87
C ARG A 91 -2.83 22.09 -7.07
N LEU A 92 -2.43 22.57 -8.25
CA LEU A 92 -2.44 21.77 -9.48
C LEU A 92 -1.67 20.44 -9.33
N ALA A 93 -0.53 20.45 -8.62
CA ALA A 93 0.24 19.23 -8.36
C ALA A 93 -0.53 18.20 -7.51
N ASP A 94 -1.27 18.66 -6.50
CA ASP A 94 -2.09 17.78 -5.64
C ASP A 94 -3.28 17.21 -6.44
N TYR A 95 -3.91 18.04 -7.28
CA TYR A 95 -4.97 17.61 -8.20
C TYR A 95 -4.49 16.55 -9.20
N GLU A 96 -3.35 16.78 -9.86
CA GLU A 96 -2.78 15.82 -10.81
C GLU A 96 -2.41 14.50 -10.12
N GLN A 97 -1.90 14.56 -8.90
CA GLN A 97 -1.63 13.37 -8.10
C GLN A 97 -2.92 12.57 -7.85
N TRP A 98 -4.03 13.23 -7.50
CA TRP A 98 -5.31 12.56 -7.31
C TRP A 98 -5.85 11.97 -8.62
N ARG A 99 -5.70 12.68 -9.73
CA ARG A 99 -6.11 12.21 -11.06
C ARG A 99 -5.35 10.96 -11.48
N LEU A 100 -4.03 10.94 -11.28
CA LEU A 100 -3.18 9.79 -11.60
C LEU A 100 -3.49 8.59 -10.71
N ALA A 101 -3.67 8.81 -9.41
CA ALA A 101 -4.03 7.74 -8.47
C ALA A 101 -5.34 7.05 -8.88
N LEU A 102 -6.36 7.83 -9.25
CA LEU A 102 -7.64 7.29 -9.72
C LEU A 102 -7.50 6.47 -11.02
N ALA A 103 -6.66 6.92 -11.95
CA ALA A 103 -6.44 6.23 -13.21
C ALA A 103 -5.69 4.89 -13.02
N GLU A 104 -4.67 4.87 -12.17
CA GLU A 104 -3.90 3.66 -11.85
C GLU A 104 -4.75 2.64 -11.09
N GLU A 105 -5.53 3.07 -10.11
CA GLU A 105 -6.41 2.18 -9.34
C GLU A 105 -7.51 1.57 -10.21
N GLY A 106 -8.07 2.36 -11.14
CA GLY A 106 -9.02 1.85 -12.15
C GLY A 106 -8.40 0.77 -13.04
N ARG A 107 -7.16 0.96 -13.51
CA ARG A 107 -6.46 -0.04 -14.33
C ARG A 107 -6.14 -1.31 -13.55
N ALA A 108 -5.62 -1.17 -12.33
CA ALA A 108 -5.31 -2.28 -11.45
C ALA A 108 -6.57 -3.12 -11.16
N SER A 109 -7.69 -2.47 -10.84
CA SER A 109 -8.99 -3.12 -10.60
C SER A 109 -9.51 -3.93 -11.81
N LEU A 110 -9.34 -3.41 -13.03
CA LEU A 110 -9.73 -4.15 -14.23
C LEU A 110 -8.87 -5.40 -14.49
N VAL A 111 -7.58 -5.33 -14.15
CA VAL A 111 -6.67 -6.48 -14.28
C VAL A 111 -7.00 -7.54 -13.22
N THR A 112 -7.22 -7.15 -11.97
CA THR A 112 -7.56 -8.09 -10.90
C THR A 112 -8.90 -8.78 -11.15
N THR A 113 -9.93 -8.04 -11.55
CA THR A 113 -11.26 -8.62 -11.87
C THR A 113 -11.19 -9.62 -13.02
N LYS A 114 -10.39 -9.36 -14.06
CA LYS A 114 -10.13 -10.34 -15.13
C LYS A 114 -9.45 -11.59 -14.59
N ARG A 115 -8.46 -11.45 -13.71
CA ARG A 115 -7.74 -12.58 -13.12
C ARG A 115 -8.66 -13.43 -12.24
N ILE A 116 -9.48 -12.80 -11.42
CA ILE A 116 -10.50 -13.47 -10.59
C ILE A 116 -11.41 -14.32 -11.47
N ARG A 117 -11.99 -13.76 -12.54
CA ARG A 117 -12.86 -14.52 -13.46
C ARG A 117 -12.15 -15.71 -14.14
N VAL A 118 -10.87 -15.58 -14.45
CA VAL A 118 -10.08 -16.69 -15.01
C VAL A 118 -9.93 -17.80 -13.97
N LEU A 119 -9.53 -17.44 -12.75
CA LEU A 119 -9.35 -18.38 -11.65
C LEU A 119 -10.66 -19.08 -11.26
N GLU A 120 -11.79 -18.37 -11.22
CA GLU A 120 -13.11 -18.94 -10.95
C GLU A 120 -13.49 -20.00 -12.00
N ARG A 121 -13.23 -19.74 -13.29
CA ARG A 121 -13.50 -20.74 -14.35
C ARG A 121 -12.59 -21.95 -14.24
N GLU A 122 -11.31 -21.75 -13.92
CA GLU A 122 -10.37 -22.86 -13.71
C GLU A 122 -10.78 -23.70 -12.51
N LEU A 123 -11.22 -23.06 -11.42
CA LEU A 123 -11.74 -23.74 -10.23
C LEU A 123 -12.97 -24.58 -10.57
N ALA A 124 -13.96 -24.00 -11.24
CA ALA A 124 -15.18 -24.72 -11.62
C ALA A 124 -14.91 -25.94 -12.52
N ARG A 125 -13.95 -25.83 -13.44
CA ARG A 125 -13.53 -26.97 -14.28
C ARG A 125 -12.86 -28.07 -13.46
N LYS A 126 -12.00 -27.70 -12.51
CA LYS A 126 -11.32 -28.64 -11.62
C LYS A 126 -12.31 -29.33 -10.67
N GLU A 127 -13.26 -28.59 -10.11
CA GLU A 127 -14.32 -29.15 -9.26
C GLU A 127 -15.21 -30.12 -10.04
N LYS A 128 -15.56 -29.79 -11.29
CA LYS A 128 -16.31 -30.70 -12.17
C LYS A 128 -15.55 -32.01 -12.44
N ALA A 129 -14.27 -31.91 -12.81
CA ALA A 129 -13.44 -33.09 -13.05
C ALA A 129 -13.26 -33.94 -11.78
N LEU A 130 -13.13 -33.29 -10.62
CA LEU A 130 -13.04 -33.97 -9.32
C LEU A 130 -14.36 -34.69 -8.99
N ALA A 131 -15.51 -34.06 -9.24
CA ALA A 131 -16.82 -34.67 -9.06
C ALA A 131 -17.04 -35.88 -9.99
N GLU A 132 -16.62 -35.77 -11.25
CA GLU A 132 -16.66 -36.88 -12.21
C GLU A 132 -15.77 -38.05 -11.75
N ALA A 133 -14.54 -37.78 -11.29
CA ALA A 133 -13.66 -38.82 -10.74
C ALA A 133 -14.25 -39.48 -9.48
N ALA A 134 -14.85 -38.69 -8.58
CA ALA A 134 -15.54 -39.21 -7.40
C ALA A 134 -16.74 -40.10 -7.79
N ALA A 135 -17.51 -39.71 -8.81
CA ALA A 135 -18.62 -40.51 -9.32
C ALA A 135 -18.15 -41.85 -9.90
N LEU A 136 -17.03 -41.85 -10.65
CA LEU A 136 -16.43 -43.09 -11.17
C LEU A 136 -15.98 -44.02 -10.03
N LEU A 137 -15.37 -43.49 -8.97
CA LEU A 137 -14.97 -44.28 -7.80
C LEU A 137 -16.19 -44.88 -7.07
N VAL A 138 -17.26 -44.10 -6.91
CA VAL A 138 -18.50 -44.58 -6.30
C VAL A 138 -19.13 -45.68 -7.16
N LEU A 139 -19.17 -45.50 -8.48
CA LEU A 139 -19.71 -46.50 -9.41
C LEU A 139 -18.91 -47.80 -9.34
N LYS A 140 -17.57 -47.73 -9.42
CA LYS A 140 -16.68 -48.89 -9.27
C LYS A 140 -16.94 -49.64 -7.95
N LYS A 141 -17.12 -48.92 -6.84
CA LYS A 141 -17.43 -49.53 -5.54
C LYS A 141 -18.80 -50.23 -5.53
N LYS A 142 -19.82 -49.65 -6.16
CA LYS A 142 -21.15 -50.28 -6.27
C LYS A 142 -21.10 -51.54 -7.13
N VAL A 143 -20.43 -51.46 -8.28
CA VAL A 143 -20.22 -52.56 -9.21
C VAL A 143 -19.48 -53.72 -8.55
N ASN A 144 -18.37 -53.46 -7.86
CA ASN A 144 -17.63 -54.48 -7.13
C ASN A 144 -18.47 -55.17 -6.03
N ARG A 145 -19.43 -54.47 -5.42
CA ARG A 145 -20.34 -55.10 -4.45
C ARG A 145 -21.37 -56.00 -5.10
N LEU A 146 -21.86 -55.64 -6.29
CA LEU A 146 -22.83 -56.46 -7.03
C LEU A 146 -22.16 -57.72 -7.55
N TRP A 147 -21.03 -57.60 -8.26
CA TRP A 147 -20.32 -58.77 -8.81
C TRP A 147 -19.47 -59.53 -7.79
N GLY A 148 -18.97 -58.87 -6.73
CA GLY A 148 -18.28 -59.54 -5.63
C GLY A 148 -19.22 -60.30 -4.67
N ALA A 149 -20.54 -60.09 -4.78
CA ALA A 149 -21.53 -60.91 -4.07
C ALA A 149 -22.00 -62.12 -4.90
N GLU A 150 -21.60 -62.21 -6.17
CA GLU A 150 -22.01 -63.28 -7.11
C GLU A 150 -20.86 -64.26 -7.42
N GLY A 151 -19.65 -63.98 -6.94
CA GLY A 151 -18.47 -64.83 -7.10
C GLY A 151 -18.14 -65.75 -5.92
N ASP A 152 -19.09 -65.97 -5.00
CA ASP A 152 -18.92 -66.91 -3.87
C ASP A 152 -19.96 -68.02 -3.90
N VAL A 153 -20.27 -68.51 -5.11
CA VAL A 153 -20.98 -69.77 -5.31
C VAL A 153 -20.20 -70.57 -6.36
N THR A 154 -19.71 -71.72 -5.89
CA THR A 154 -19.09 -72.86 -6.59
C THR A 154 -17.69 -72.65 -7.17
N ASP A 155 -16.70 -73.20 -6.47
CA ASP A 155 -16.05 -74.44 -6.91
C ASP A 155 -15.86 -75.36 -5.67
N GLU A 156 -16.80 -76.30 -5.49
CA GLU A 156 -16.47 -77.58 -4.84
C GLU A 156 -15.66 -78.37 -5.86
N GLU A 157 -14.48 -78.89 -5.48
CA GLU A 157 -14.14 -80.31 -5.63
C GLU A 157 -12.66 -80.62 -5.30
N ASN A 158 -12.52 -81.74 -4.59
CA ASN A 158 -11.38 -82.67 -4.54
C ASN A 158 -10.06 -82.20 -3.92
N GLU A 159 -9.84 -82.62 -2.67
CA GLU A 159 -8.58 -83.32 -2.33
C GLU A 159 -8.78 -84.30 -1.16
N SER A 160 -8.78 -85.59 -1.53
CA SER A 160 -8.28 -86.81 -0.85
C SER A 160 -8.55 -87.09 0.63
#